data_AF-A0A961NVC8-F1
#
_entry.id   AF-A0A961NVC8-F1
#
_cell.length_a   1.000
_cell.length_b   1.000
_cell.length_c   1.000
_cell.angle_alpha   90.00
_cell.angle_beta   90.00
_cell.angle_gamma   90.00
#
_symmetry.space_group_name_H-M   'P 1'
#
loop_
_entity.id
_entity.type
_entity.pdbx_description
1 polymer ?
#
loop_
_entity_poly.entity_id
_entity_poly.type
_entity_poly.pdbx_seq_one_letter_code
_entity_poly.pdbx_strand_id
1 'polypeptide(L)'
;MQPSIRPILPVQADVVALSAFDFGCILDKAEAEREAGRGALPELLGLSGAELGALRDAWAPRRPLDDLHLPAPLRPADEQAIATLILWKAGVASPEARWLAAILARRAMEPGHLWEDLGLVARPAL
;
A
#
# COMPACT_ATOMS: atom_id res chain seq x y z
N MET A 1 -19.41 41.00 23.61
CA MET A 1 -18.73 40.30 22.48
C MET A 1 -18.22 38.96 23.00
N GLN A 2 -18.92 37.86 22.72
CA GLN A 2 -18.39 36.53 22.99
C GLN A 2 -17.48 36.12 21.82
N PRO A 3 -16.27 35.61 22.06
CA PRO A 3 -15.42 35.10 20.98
C PRO A 3 -16.09 33.85 20.39
N SER A 4 -16.38 33.90 19.09
CA SER A 4 -16.83 32.75 18.32
C SER A 4 -15.65 31.78 18.16
N ILE A 5 -15.64 30.72 18.97
CA ILE A 5 -14.70 29.61 18.81
C ILE A 5 -15.22 28.78 17.63
N ARG A 6 -14.53 28.86 16.49
CA ARG A 6 -14.75 27.92 15.39
C ARG A 6 -14.45 26.50 15.90
N PRO A 7 -15.30 25.50 15.64
CA PRO A 7 -15.00 24.12 16.01
C PRO A 7 -13.75 23.69 15.24
N ILE A 8 -12.70 23.30 15.97
CA ILE A 8 -11.57 22.55 15.41
C ILE A 8 -12.15 21.18 15.06
N LEU A 9 -12.35 20.90 13.77
CA LEU A 9 -12.59 19.53 13.31
C LEU A 9 -11.51 18.63 13.92
N PRO A 10 -11.85 17.46 14.49
CA PRO A 10 -10.85 16.64 15.15
C PRO A 10 -9.84 16.18 14.10
N VAL A 11 -8.55 16.45 14.33
CA VAL A 11 -7.39 16.04 13.51
C VAL A 11 -7.45 14.57 13.05
N GLN A 12 -8.15 13.71 13.79
CA GLN A 12 -8.37 12.30 13.48
C GLN A 12 -9.30 12.06 12.27
N ALA A 13 -10.31 12.90 12.05
CA ALA A 13 -11.20 12.79 10.89
C ALA A 13 -10.43 13.06 9.59
N ASP A 14 -9.48 13.99 9.63
CA ASP A 14 -8.64 14.35 8.48
C ASP A 14 -7.68 13.21 8.11
N VAL A 15 -7.11 12.51 9.10
CA VAL A 15 -6.21 11.35 8.87
C VAL A 15 -6.97 10.16 8.29
N VAL A 16 -8.19 9.89 8.75
CA VAL A 16 -9.04 8.82 8.20
C VAL A 16 -9.45 9.13 6.76
N ALA A 17 -9.87 10.37 6.48
CA ALA A 17 -10.20 10.80 5.13
C ALA A 17 -8.99 10.72 4.19
N LEU A 18 -7.81 11.12 4.66
CA LEU A 18 -6.56 11.03 3.91
C LEU A 18 -6.18 9.57 3.63
N SER A 19 -6.28 8.68 4.63
CA SER A 19 -6.00 7.25 4.46
C SER A 19 -6.94 6.60 3.44
N ALA A 20 -8.24 6.95 3.48
CA ALA A 20 -9.21 6.48 2.49
C ALA A 20 -8.87 6.98 1.08
N PHE A 21 -8.43 8.24 0.96
CA PHE A 21 -7.98 8.81 -0.31
C PHE A 21 -6.73 8.09 -0.83
N ASP A 22 -5.70 7.91 0.00
CA ASP A 22 -4.44 7.27 -0.36
C ASP A 22 -4.67 5.82 -0.83
N PHE A 23 -5.41 5.02 -0.06
CA PHE A 23 -5.77 3.65 -0.48
C PHE A 23 -6.64 3.64 -1.73
N GLY A 24 -7.53 4.62 -1.90
CA GLY A 24 -8.29 4.80 -3.13
C GLY A 24 -7.38 4.99 -4.35
N CYS A 25 -6.42 5.90 -4.28
CA CYS A 25 -5.46 6.15 -5.36
C CYS A 25 -4.56 4.93 -5.66
N ILE A 26 -4.13 4.21 -4.62
CA ILE A 26 -3.35 2.97 -4.78
C ILE A 26 -4.16 1.92 -5.55
N LEU A 27 -5.42 1.73 -5.17
CA LEU A 27 -6.31 0.78 -5.85
C LEU A 27 -6.59 1.23 -7.29
N ASP A 28 -6.87 2.52 -7.55
CA ASP A 28 -7.10 3.05 -8.91
C ASP A 28 -5.91 2.75 -9.82
N LYS A 29 -4.69 2.96 -9.31
CA LYS A 29 -3.45 2.69 -10.06
C LYS A 29 -3.29 1.21 -10.36
N ALA A 30 -3.53 0.33 -9.38
CA ALA A 30 -3.38 -1.11 -9.56
C ALA A 30 -4.45 -1.69 -10.50
N GLU A 31 -5.69 -1.20 -10.43
CA GLU A 31 -6.76 -1.59 -11.35
C GLU A 31 -6.44 -1.18 -12.78
N ALA A 32 -5.99 0.05 -13.01
CA ALA A 32 -5.57 0.51 -14.34
C ALA A 32 -4.41 -0.33 -14.92
N GLU A 33 -3.47 -0.76 -14.08
CA GLU A 33 -2.36 -1.63 -14.49
C GLU A 33 -2.82 -3.05 -14.82
N ARG A 34 -3.77 -3.58 -14.05
CA ARG A 34 -4.41 -4.86 -14.32
C ARG A 34 -5.20 -4.82 -15.64
N GLU A 35 -5.97 -3.77 -15.89
CA GLU A 35 -6.69 -3.55 -17.15
C GLU A 35 -5.72 -3.46 -18.35
N ALA A 36 -4.53 -2.91 -18.13
CA ALA A 36 -3.44 -2.91 -19.10
C ALA A 36 -2.70 -4.25 -19.23
N GLY A 37 -3.12 -5.30 -18.50
CA GLY A 37 -2.55 -6.64 -18.57
C GLY A 37 -1.22 -6.82 -17.85
N ARG A 38 -0.86 -5.93 -16.90
CA ARG A 38 0.42 -6.02 -16.16
C ARG A 38 0.46 -7.09 -15.07
N GLY A 39 -0.67 -7.71 -14.74
CA GLY A 39 -0.78 -8.77 -13.73
C GLY A 39 -2.07 -8.68 -12.91
N ALA A 40 -2.27 -9.65 -12.02
CA ALA A 40 -3.41 -9.65 -11.11
C ALA A 40 -3.19 -8.69 -9.92
N LEU A 41 -4.27 -8.23 -9.27
CA LEU A 41 -4.17 -7.30 -8.13
C LEU A 41 -3.24 -7.79 -7.00
N PRO A 42 -3.31 -9.06 -6.55
CA PRO A 42 -2.36 -9.60 -5.58
C PRO A 42 -0.89 -9.43 -5.98
N GLU A 43 -0.58 -9.67 -7.26
CA GLU A 43 0.78 -9.57 -7.78
C GLU A 43 1.27 -8.12 -7.84
N LEU A 44 0.40 -7.18 -8.22
CA LEU A 44 0.73 -5.76 -8.33
C LEU A 44 0.90 -5.09 -6.97
N LEU A 45 0.15 -5.53 -5.95
CA LEU A 45 0.12 -4.91 -4.63
C LEU A 45 0.88 -5.69 -3.57
N GLY A 46 1.34 -6.91 -3.87
CA GLY A 46 2.06 -7.74 -2.92
C GLY A 46 1.18 -8.29 -1.80
N LEU A 47 -0.14 -8.29 -1.96
CA LEU A 47 -1.13 -8.71 -0.95
C LEU A 47 -1.84 -9.99 -1.40
N SER A 48 -2.34 -10.80 -0.47
CA SER A 48 -3.32 -11.84 -0.81
C SER A 48 -4.66 -11.22 -1.22
N GLY A 49 -5.48 -11.98 -1.95
CA GLY A 49 -6.85 -11.57 -2.24
C GLY A 49 -7.71 -11.34 -0.98
N ALA A 50 -7.47 -12.09 0.09
CA ALA A 50 -8.13 -11.89 1.37
C ALA A 50 -7.73 -10.56 2.05
N GLU A 51 -6.44 -10.21 2.02
CA GLU A 51 -5.95 -8.91 2.53
C GLU A 51 -6.49 -7.75 1.70
N LEU A 52 -6.57 -7.90 0.38
CA LEU A 52 -7.18 -6.90 -0.51
C LEU A 52 -8.67 -6.71 -0.21
N GLY A 53 -9.40 -7.81 0.04
CA GLY A 53 -10.80 -7.75 0.45
C GLY A 53 -10.97 -6.99 1.77
N ALA A 54 -10.14 -7.28 2.77
CA ALA A 54 -10.17 -6.58 4.05
C ALA A 54 -9.81 -5.08 3.92
N LEU A 55 -8.80 -4.75 3.10
CA LEU A 55 -8.43 -3.36 2.81
C LEU A 55 -9.57 -2.60 2.13
N ARG A 56 -10.19 -3.20 1.10
CA ARG A 56 -11.37 -2.65 0.43
C ARG A 56 -12.50 -2.41 1.43
N ASP A 57 -12.84 -3.40 2.24
CA ASP A 57 -13.97 -3.29 3.17
C ASP A 57 -13.75 -2.18 4.21
N ALA A 58 -12.50 -1.96 4.62
CA ALA A 58 -12.15 -0.89 5.55
C ALA A 58 -12.14 0.51 4.91
N TRP A 59 -11.59 0.66 3.70
CA TRP A 59 -11.23 1.97 3.14
C TRP A 59 -11.94 2.35 1.84
N ALA A 60 -12.50 1.37 1.12
CA ALA A 60 -13.20 1.56 -0.15
C ALA A 60 -14.38 0.57 -0.31
N PRO A 61 -15.33 0.48 0.64
CA PRO A 61 -16.28 -0.64 0.74
C PRO A 61 -17.24 -0.78 -0.45
N ARG A 62 -17.38 0.27 -1.27
CA ARG A 62 -18.25 0.28 -2.47
C ARG A 62 -17.50 -0.05 -3.76
N ARG A 63 -16.17 -0.24 -3.69
CA ARG A 63 -15.34 -0.49 -4.87
C ARG A 63 -15.39 -1.98 -5.22
N PRO A 64 -15.82 -2.37 -6.42
CA PRO A 64 -15.67 -3.75 -6.86
C PRO A 64 -14.17 -4.04 -7.03
N LEU A 65 -13.69 -5.17 -6.51
CA LEU A 65 -12.34 -5.66 -6.79
C LEU A 65 -12.44 -7.11 -7.24
N ASP A 66 -11.75 -7.42 -8.33
CA ASP A 66 -11.59 -8.77 -8.85
C ASP A 66 -10.43 -9.50 -8.13
N ASP A 67 -10.20 -10.76 -8.50
CA ASP A 67 -9.01 -11.54 -8.11
C ASP A 67 -8.83 -11.79 -6.60
N LEU A 68 -9.83 -11.47 -5.77
CA LEU A 68 -9.79 -11.63 -4.31
C LEU A 68 -9.70 -13.09 -3.83
N HIS A 69 -9.88 -14.05 -4.73
CA HIS A 69 -9.74 -15.49 -4.44
C HIS A 69 -8.29 -15.98 -4.59
N LEU A 70 -7.40 -15.18 -5.18
CA LEU A 70 -6.02 -15.58 -5.44
C LEU A 70 -5.17 -15.49 -4.17
N PRO A 71 -4.13 -16.36 -4.05
CA PRO A 71 -3.24 -16.35 -2.90
C PRO A 71 -2.32 -15.11 -2.90
N ALA A 72 -1.61 -14.90 -1.78
CA ALA A 72 -0.51 -13.94 -1.75
C ALA A 72 0.56 -14.34 -2.79
N PRO A 73 1.16 -13.37 -3.50
CA PRO A 73 2.30 -13.66 -4.36
C PRO A 73 3.51 -14.09 -3.53
N LEU A 74 4.44 -14.81 -4.18
CA LEU A 74 5.76 -15.02 -3.60
C LEU A 74 6.46 -13.67 -3.44
N ARG A 75 7.02 -13.43 -2.25
CA ARG A 75 7.78 -12.22 -1.93
C ARG A 75 9.28 -12.58 -1.87
N PRO A 76 10.14 -12.01 -2.73
CA PRO A 76 11.60 -12.17 -2.60
C PRO A 76 12.11 -11.69 -1.24
N ALA A 77 13.31 -12.13 -0.84
CA ALA A 77 13.89 -11.77 0.46
C ALA A 77 14.05 -10.25 0.64
N ASP A 78 14.41 -9.54 -0.44
CA ASP A 78 14.56 -8.08 -0.43
C ASP A 78 13.22 -7.36 -0.21
N GLU A 79 12.15 -7.81 -0.87
CA GLU A 79 10.79 -7.29 -0.64
C GLU A 79 10.38 -7.46 0.82
N GLN A 80 10.63 -8.63 1.40
CA GLN A 80 10.33 -8.91 2.81
C GLN A 80 11.16 -8.03 3.77
N ALA A 81 12.44 -7.80 3.46
CA ALA A 81 13.32 -6.95 4.25
C ALA A 81 12.88 -5.48 4.23
N ILE A 82 12.47 -4.97 3.07
CA ILE A 82 11.94 -3.60 2.92
C ILE A 82 10.64 -3.45 3.73
N ALA A 83 9.69 -4.37 3.59
CA ALA A 83 8.44 -4.33 4.34
C ALA A 83 8.69 -4.35 5.86
N THR A 84 9.63 -5.19 6.31
CA THR A 84 10.04 -5.27 7.72
C THR A 84 10.66 -3.97 8.21
N LEU A 85 11.53 -3.34 7.42
CA LEU A 85 12.16 -2.06 7.74
C LEU A 85 11.12 -0.94 7.88
N ILE A 86 10.15 -0.88 6.95
CA ILE A 86 9.06 0.11 6.99
C ILE A 86 8.25 -0.06 8.28
N LEU A 87 7.83 -1.28 8.61
CA LEU A 87 7.06 -1.55 9.84
C LEU A 87 7.86 -1.23 11.10
N TRP A 88 9.14 -1.58 11.14
CA TRP A 88 10.00 -1.25 12.27
C TRP A 88 10.12 0.25 12.48
N LYS A 89 10.26 1.03 11.40
CA LYS A 89 10.34 2.50 11.47
C LYS A 89 9.00 3.17 11.74
N ALA A 90 7.90 2.62 11.25
CA ALA A 90 6.56 3.11 11.57
C ALA A 90 6.26 3.01 13.07
N GLY A 91 6.86 2.04 13.78
CA GLY A 91 6.63 1.83 15.22
C GLY A 91 5.22 1.31 15.53
N VAL A 92 4.45 0.97 14.50
CA VAL A 92 3.10 0.43 14.57
C VAL A 92 2.97 -0.75 13.60
N ALA A 93 2.17 -1.73 13.99
CA ALA A 93 1.89 -2.90 13.18
C ALA A 93 0.38 -3.15 13.13
N SER A 94 -0.40 -2.13 12.76
CA SER A 94 -1.82 -2.30 12.45
C SER A 94 -1.98 -3.04 11.10
N PRO A 95 -3.17 -3.57 10.77
CA PRO A 95 -3.44 -4.14 9.45
C PRO A 95 -3.07 -3.18 8.31
N GLU A 96 -3.43 -1.91 8.44
CA GLU A 96 -3.16 -0.86 7.46
C GLU A 96 -1.66 -0.62 7.28
N ALA A 97 -0.91 -0.54 8.38
CA ALA A 97 0.53 -0.40 8.33
C ALA A 97 1.19 -1.60 7.62
N ARG A 98 0.68 -2.82 7.85
CA ARG A 98 1.17 -4.03 7.16
C ARG A 98 0.83 -4.01 5.68
N TRP A 99 -0.39 -3.63 5.32
CA TRP A 99 -0.78 -3.52 3.91
C TRP A 99 0.07 -2.49 3.19
N LEU A 100 0.21 -1.29 3.76
CA LEU A 100 1.00 -0.23 3.16
C LEU A 100 2.48 -0.62 3.05
N ALA A 101 3.06 -1.26 4.07
CA ALA A 101 4.43 -1.74 4.01
C ALA A 101 4.63 -2.79 2.91
N ALA A 102 3.70 -3.73 2.74
CA ALA A 102 3.75 -4.72 1.67
C ALA A 102 3.62 -4.07 0.27
N ILE A 103 2.67 -3.14 0.11
CA ILE A 103 2.46 -2.39 -1.14
C ILE A 103 3.72 -1.60 -1.49
N LEU A 104 4.27 -0.82 -0.55
CA LEU A 104 5.46 -0.01 -0.78
C LEU A 104 6.68 -0.89 -1.08
N ALA A 105 6.87 -2.00 -0.37
CA ALA A 105 7.94 -2.94 -0.63
C ALA A 105 7.82 -3.56 -2.03
N ARG A 106 6.62 -3.97 -2.44
CA ARG A 106 6.36 -4.52 -3.77
C ARG A 106 6.69 -3.51 -4.87
N ARG A 107 6.22 -2.27 -4.72
CA ARG A 107 6.49 -1.18 -5.68
C ARG A 107 7.96 -0.80 -5.71
N ALA A 108 8.65 -0.90 -4.58
CA ALA A 108 10.10 -0.72 -4.49
C ALA A 108 10.91 -1.87 -5.14
N MET A 109 10.26 -2.90 -5.70
CA MET A 109 10.90 -3.94 -6.53
C MET A 109 10.64 -3.77 -8.04
N GLU A 110 9.84 -2.79 -8.46
CA GLU A 110 9.71 -2.46 -9.90
C GLU A 110 11.02 -1.84 -10.46
N PRO A 111 11.18 -1.69 -11.77
CA PRO A 111 12.31 -0.94 -12.33
C PRO A 111 12.14 0.58 -12.16
N GLY A 112 13.24 1.34 -12.30
CA GLY A 112 13.22 2.80 -12.35
C GLY A 112 13.32 3.46 -10.98
N HIS A 113 14.06 2.85 -10.05
CA HIS A 113 14.14 3.32 -8.67
C HIS A 113 15.28 4.29 -8.46
N LEU A 114 15.07 5.23 -7.53
CA LEU A 114 16.11 6.19 -7.13
C LEU A 114 17.42 5.51 -6.72
N TRP A 115 17.38 4.31 -6.12
CA TRP A 115 18.60 3.60 -5.74
C TRP A 115 19.36 3.03 -6.96
N GLU A 116 18.66 2.69 -8.05
CA GLU A 116 19.30 2.35 -9.34
C GLU A 116 20.00 3.59 -9.90
N ASP A 117 19.35 4.75 -9.87
CA ASP A 117 19.92 6.04 -10.29
C ASP A 117 21.12 6.47 -9.44
N LEU A 118 21.15 6.07 -8.16
CA LEU A 118 22.29 6.28 -7.26
C LEU A 118 23.45 5.30 -7.50
N GLY A 119 23.37 4.42 -8.50
CA GLY A 119 24.43 3.48 -8.86
C GLY A 119 24.52 2.25 -7.95
N LEU A 120 23.47 1.95 -7.17
CA LEU A 120 23.44 0.78 -6.27
C LEU A 120 23.00 -0.52 -6.97
N VAL A 121 23.15 -0.58 -8.30
CA VAL A 121 22.54 -1.53 -9.25
C VAL A 121 23.01 -2.99 -9.07
N ALA A 122 23.97 -3.27 -8.18
CA ALA A 122 24.49 -4.61 -8.00
C ALA A 122 24.71 -4.93 -6.52
N ARG A 123 23.87 -5.80 -5.96
CA ARG A 123 24.16 -6.59 -4.76
C ARG A 123 24.32 -8.07 -5.15
N PRO A 124 25.43 -8.48 -5.81
CA PRO A 124 25.65 -9.86 -6.23
C PRO A 124 25.93 -10.85 -5.07
N ALA A 125 25.62 -10.47 -3.83
CA ALA A 125 25.85 -11.26 -2.62
C ALA A 125 24.57 -11.50 -1.79
N LEU A 126 23.40 -11.32 -2.41
CA LEU A 126 22.10 -11.84 -1.98
C LEU A 126 21.62 -12.81 -3.05
#